data_AF-A0A139PT17-F1
#
_entry.id   AF-A0A139PT17-F1
#
_cell.length_a   1.000
_cell.length_b   1.000
_cell.length_c   1.000
_cell.angle_alpha   90.00
_cell.angle_beta   90.00
_cell.angle_gamma   90.00
#
_symmetry.space_group_name_H-M   'P 1'
#
loop_
_entity.id
_entity.type
_entity.pdbx_description
1 polymer ?
#
loop_
_entity_poly.entity_id
_entity_poly.type
_entity_poly.pdbx_seq_one_letter_code
_entity_poly.pdbx_strand_id
1 'polypeptide(L)'
;MPFIKYILRTILAAYIDFEERVDYVDEKVPTIELVRNAIDRKLGKFTKSDMMELVPSVGKATIENMLKQLTEESYIERYGKGRATFYVKK
;
A
#
# COMPACT_ATOMS: atom_id res chain seq x y z
N MET A 1 -6.81 -49.79 0.16
CA MET A 1 -6.11 -49.05 -0.91
C MET A 1 -5.16 -48.00 -0.33
N PRO A 2 -3.92 -48.39 0.04
CA PRO A 2 -2.94 -47.50 0.69
C PRO A 2 -2.48 -46.34 -0.21
N PHE A 3 -2.40 -46.57 -1.53
CA PHE A 3 -2.00 -45.57 -2.52
C PHE A 3 -2.93 -44.35 -2.56
N ILE A 4 -4.24 -44.56 -2.54
CA ILE A 4 -5.24 -43.47 -2.59
C ILE A 4 -5.11 -42.57 -1.36
N LYS A 5 -4.94 -43.16 -0.16
CA LYS A 5 -4.77 -42.38 1.07
C LYS A 5 -3.45 -41.61 1.07
N TYR A 6 -2.38 -42.20 0.52
CA TYR A 6 -1.09 -41.54 0.40
C TYR A 6 -1.15 -40.34 -0.55
N ILE A 7 -1.67 -40.53 -1.77
CA ILE A 7 -1.71 -39.46 -2.77
C ILE A 7 -2.62 -38.30 -2.35
N LEU A 8 -3.75 -38.59 -1.68
CA LEU A 8 -4.62 -37.54 -1.11
C LEU A 8 -3.92 -36.74 -0.01
N ARG A 9 -3.12 -37.39 0.84
CA ARG A 9 -2.30 -36.70 1.85
C ARG A 9 -1.21 -35.85 1.21
N THR A 10 -0.59 -36.34 0.14
CA THR A 10 0.42 -35.58 -0.60
C THR A 10 -0.18 -34.35 -1.27
N ILE A 11 -1.34 -34.48 -1.91
CA ILE A 11 -2.06 -33.34 -2.52
C ILE A 11 -2.50 -32.35 -1.45
N LEU A 12 -3.01 -32.83 -0.31
CA LEU A 12 -3.43 -31.97 0.81
C LEU A 12 -2.24 -31.21 1.42
N ALA A 13 -1.12 -31.88 1.65
CA ALA A 13 0.10 -31.24 2.15
C ALA A 13 0.63 -30.21 1.15
N ALA A 14 0.64 -30.52 -0.14
CA ALA A 14 1.02 -29.58 -1.18
C ALA A 14 0.06 -28.37 -1.26
N TYR A 15 -1.24 -28.57 -0.98
CA TYR A 15 -2.21 -27.46 -0.91
C TYR A 15 -1.95 -26.57 0.29
N ILE A 16 -1.69 -27.13 1.48
CA ILE A 16 -1.36 -26.36 2.70
C ILE A 16 -0.04 -25.61 2.51
N ASP A 17 1.00 -26.27 2.02
CA ASP A 17 2.30 -25.65 1.73
C ASP A 17 2.19 -24.56 0.64
N PHE A 18 1.24 -24.70 -0.28
CA PHE A 18 0.92 -23.68 -1.27
C PHE A 18 0.11 -22.54 -0.67
N GLU A 19 -0.88 -22.82 0.17
CA GLU A 19 -1.69 -21.84 0.91
C GLU A 19 -0.80 -21.01 1.85
N GLU A 20 0.16 -21.59 2.57
CA GLU A 20 1.14 -20.84 3.37
C GLU A 20 2.01 -19.90 2.52
N ARG A 21 2.29 -20.25 1.26
CA ARG A 21 3.01 -19.39 0.31
C ARG A 21 2.10 -18.40 -0.42
N VAL A 22 0.80 -18.66 -0.51
CA VAL A 22 -0.20 -17.82 -1.17
C VAL A 22 -0.84 -16.83 -0.19
N ASP A 23 -0.94 -17.15 1.10
CA ASP A 23 -1.15 -16.18 2.19
C ASP A 23 0.06 -15.24 2.32
N TYR A 24 1.23 -15.63 1.83
CA TYR A 24 2.37 -14.72 1.63
C TYR A 24 2.19 -13.80 0.40
N VAL A 25 1.18 -14.06 -0.45
CA VAL A 25 0.74 -13.19 -1.56
C VAL A 25 -0.56 -12.45 -1.18
N ASP A 26 -0.83 -12.29 0.12
CA ASP A 26 -1.65 -11.20 0.66
C ASP A 26 -0.74 -10.24 1.43
N GLU A 27 0.43 -9.91 0.85
CA GLU A 27 1.13 -8.69 1.22
C GLU A 27 0.17 -7.53 0.99
N LYS A 28 -0.55 -7.13 2.04
CA LYS A 28 -1.26 -5.86 2.07
C LYS A 28 -0.28 -4.83 1.56
N VAL A 29 -0.52 -4.33 0.34
CA VAL A 29 0.31 -3.30 -0.28
C VAL A 29 0.58 -2.26 0.81
N PRO A 30 1.85 -2.06 1.21
CA PRO A 30 2.17 -1.18 2.31
C PRO A 30 1.45 0.15 2.12
N THR A 31 0.87 0.69 3.19
CA THR A 31 0.08 1.94 3.10
C THR A 31 0.86 3.06 2.42
N ILE A 32 2.18 3.08 2.62
CA ILE A 32 3.09 4.03 1.94
C ILE A 32 3.11 3.86 0.42
N GLU A 33 3.05 2.64 -0.09
CA GLU A 33 3.02 2.36 -1.53
C GLU A 33 1.68 2.75 -2.15
N LEU A 34 0.57 2.53 -1.44
CA LEU A 34 -0.74 3.03 -1.89
C LEU A 34 -0.72 4.55 -2.05
N VAL A 35 -0.11 5.27 -1.10
CA VAL A 35 0.04 6.74 -1.16
C VAL A 35 1.01 7.16 -2.27
N ARG A 36 2.16 6.48 -2.43
CA ARG A 36 3.10 6.75 -3.54
C ARG A 36 2.43 6.56 -4.91
N ASN A 37 1.71 5.47 -5.10
CA ASN A 37 0.95 5.20 -6.32
C ASN A 37 -0.10 6.28 -6.60
N ALA A 38 -0.77 6.80 -5.56
CA ALA A 38 -1.72 7.90 -5.71
C ALA A 38 -1.03 9.22 -6.11
N ILE A 39 0.13 9.50 -5.54
CA ILE A 39 0.96 10.67 -5.89
C ILE A 39 1.45 10.57 -7.34
N ASP A 40 1.94 9.40 -7.76
CA ASP A 40 2.45 9.16 -9.11
C ASP A 40 1.40 9.36 -10.20
N ARG A 41 0.13 9.05 -9.88
CA ARG A 41 -1.01 9.29 -10.78
C ARG A 41 -1.44 10.75 -10.84
N LYS A 42 -1.04 11.57 -9.86
CA LYS A 42 -1.49 12.96 -9.74
C LYS A 42 -0.49 13.89 -10.43
N LEU A 43 -0.93 14.51 -11.51
CA LEU A 43 -0.14 15.52 -12.22
C LEU A 43 -0.20 16.87 -11.49
N GLY A 44 0.97 17.46 -11.25
CA GLY A 44 1.09 18.79 -10.65
C GLY A 44 0.90 18.81 -9.13
N LYS A 45 0.41 19.94 -8.62
CA LYS A 45 0.21 20.14 -7.18
C LYS A 45 -0.97 19.33 -6.65
N PHE A 46 -0.84 18.82 -5.44
CA PHE A 46 -1.91 18.10 -4.74
C PHE A 46 -1.99 18.47 -3.26
N THR A 47 -3.17 18.29 -2.69
CA THR A 47 -3.40 18.54 -1.25
C THR A 47 -3.56 17.24 -0.48
N LYS A 48 -3.53 17.35 0.85
CA LYS A 48 -3.89 16.24 1.72
C LYS A 48 -5.31 15.73 1.46
N SER A 49 -6.25 16.63 1.18
CA SER A 49 -7.64 16.24 0.88
C SER A 49 -7.71 15.41 -0.40
N ASP A 50 -6.93 15.78 -1.43
CA ASP A 50 -6.83 15.01 -2.67
C ASP A 50 -6.36 13.57 -2.39
N MET A 51 -5.40 13.39 -1.47
CA MET A 51 -4.91 12.06 -1.09
C MET A 51 -5.98 11.24 -0.33
N MET A 52 -6.79 11.90 0.50
CA MET A 52 -7.91 11.25 1.18
C MET A 52 -9.00 10.78 0.20
N GLU A 53 -9.20 11.51 -0.89
CA GLU A 53 -10.14 11.13 -1.96
C GLU A 53 -9.59 9.98 -2.82
N LEU A 54 -8.29 9.99 -3.12
CA LEU A 54 -7.64 8.97 -3.95
C LEU A 54 -7.37 7.65 -3.19
N VAL A 55 -7.21 7.72 -1.86
CA VAL A 55 -6.92 6.55 -1.02
C VAL A 55 -7.90 6.50 0.17
N PRO A 56 -9.19 6.26 -0.08
CA PRO A 56 -10.23 6.31 0.96
C PRO A 56 -10.12 5.19 2.00
N SER A 57 -9.36 4.13 1.70
CA SER A 57 -9.07 3.03 2.62
C SER A 57 -8.10 3.42 3.75
N VAL A 58 -7.45 4.57 3.65
CA VAL A 58 -6.41 5.01 4.60
C VAL A 58 -6.91 6.21 5.40
N GLY A 59 -6.80 6.10 6.73
CA GLY A 59 -7.21 7.15 7.64
C GLY A 59 -6.39 8.44 7.50
N LYS A 60 -7.03 9.57 7.80
CA LYS A 60 -6.45 10.93 7.74
C LYS A 60 -5.09 11.07 8.42
N ALA A 61 -4.95 10.54 9.63
CA ALA A 61 -3.70 10.62 10.41
C ALA A 61 -2.57 9.80 9.75
N THR A 62 -2.91 8.64 9.18
CA THR A 62 -1.95 7.81 8.45
C THR A 62 -1.48 8.51 7.18
N ILE A 63 -2.38 9.15 6.43
CA ILE A 63 -1.99 9.95 5.25
C ILE A 63 -1.04 11.09 5.66
N GLU A 64 -1.30 11.79 6.77
CA GLU A 64 -0.39 12.83 7.28
C GLU A 64 1.00 12.29 7.59
N ASN A 65 1.08 11.12 8.25
CA ASN A 65 2.34 10.47 8.56
C ASN A 65 3.10 10.07 7.29
N MET A 66 2.40 9.50 6.30
CA MET A 66 3.02 9.13 5.01
C MET A 66 3.51 10.36 4.25
N LEU A 67 2.71 11.44 4.18
CA LEU A 67 3.15 12.68 3.53
C LEU A 67 4.36 13.30 4.23
N LYS A 68 4.42 13.23 5.57
CA LYS A 68 5.59 13.67 6.33
C LYS A 68 6.82 12.83 5.97
N GLN A 69 6.70 11.51 6.02
CA GLN A 69 7.78 10.58 5.67
C GLN A 69 8.27 10.81 4.22
N LEU A 70 7.37 10.91 3.25
CA LEU A 70 7.72 11.13 1.84
C LEU A 70 8.37 12.52 1.60
N THR A 71 8.09 13.49 2.46
CA THR A 71 8.79 14.79 2.43
C THR A 71 10.21 14.66 3.00
N GLU A 72 10.38 13.91 4.10
CA GLU A 72 11.70 13.62 4.70
C GLU A 72 12.58 12.82 3.73
N GLU A 73 11.99 11.88 3.00
CA GLU A 73 12.64 11.10 1.93
C GLU A 73 12.91 11.92 0.65
N SER A 74 12.55 13.21 0.61
CA SER A 74 12.67 14.08 -0.57
C SER A 74 11.96 13.55 -1.84
N TYR A 75 10.97 12.67 -1.68
CA TYR A 75 10.15 12.15 -2.77
C TYR A 75 9.09 13.17 -3.21
N ILE A 76 8.59 13.97 -2.26
CA ILE A 76 7.71 15.12 -2.51
C ILE A 76 8.21 16.36 -1.78
N GLU A 77 7.82 17.52 -2.27
CA GLU A 77 8.14 18.80 -1.67
C GLU A 77 6.86 19.47 -1.15
N ARG A 78 6.91 19.96 0.09
CA ARG A 78 5.80 20.66 0.73
C ARG A 78 5.91 22.17 0.54
N TYR A 79 4.82 22.77 0.07
CA TYR A 79 4.70 24.20 -0.16
C TYR A 79 3.49 24.80 0.57
N GLY A 80 3.51 26.13 0.74
CA GLY A 80 2.45 26.88 1.40
C GLY A 80 2.38 26.70 2.92
N LYS A 81 1.44 27.39 3.57
CA LYS A 81 1.23 27.33 5.03
C LYS A 81 -0.27 27.23 5.38
N GLY A 82 -0.58 26.47 6.42
CA GLY A 82 -1.95 26.31 6.93
C GLY A 82 -2.90 25.73 5.88
N ARG A 83 -4.01 26.43 5.61
CA ARG A 83 -5.02 26.02 4.62
C ARG A 83 -4.50 26.02 3.18
N ALA A 84 -3.41 26.74 2.90
CA ALA A 84 -2.80 26.81 1.58
C ALA A 84 -1.66 25.77 1.40
N THR A 85 -1.55 24.77 2.27
CA THR A 85 -0.53 23.72 2.11
C THR A 85 -0.85 22.82 0.92
N PHE A 86 0.14 22.60 0.06
CA PHE A 86 0.10 21.66 -1.04
C PHE A 86 1.46 20.96 -1.19
N TYR A 87 1.48 19.91 -1.98
CA TYR A 87 2.66 19.09 -2.25
C TYR A 87 2.87 18.98 -3.76
N VAL A 88 4.12 18.82 -4.16
CA VAL A 88 4.52 18.59 -5.55
C VAL A 88 5.49 17.41 -5.56
N LYS A 89 5.32 16.50 -6.51
CA LYS A 89 6.29 15.42 -6.74
C LYS A 89 7.57 16.02 -7.30
N LYS A 90 8.71 15.61 -6.75
CA LYS A 90 10.02 16.05 -7.21
C LYS A 90 10.37 15.48 -8.58
#